data_AF-A0A6G4ZXE6-F1
#
_entry.id   AF-A0A6G4ZXE6-F1
#
_cell.length_a   1.000
_cell.length_b   1.000
_cell.length_c   1.000
_cell.angle_alpha   90.00
_cell.angle_beta   90.00
_cell.angle_gamma   90.00
#
_symmetry.space_group_name_H-M   'P 1'
#
loop_
_entity.id
_entity.type
_entity.pdbx_description
1 polymer ?
#
loop_
_entity_poly.entity_id
_entity_poly.type
_entity_poly.pdbx_seq_one_letter_code
_entity_poly.pdbx_strand_id
1 'polypeptide(L)'
;MDRLGAVIEPNLLVRACNQLGQFLQHRETNLRYLALESLCLLATSEFSHEAVKKHQETVVNALKTERDVSVRQRAVDLLYAMCDKSNAEEIVAEMLAYLETADYSIREEMVLKVAILAEKYASDYTWYVDVILNLIRIAGDYVSEEVWYRVIQIVINREDVQGYAAKTVFEALQAPACHENMVKVAGYILGEFGNLIAGDQRSSPLIQFQLLHSKYHLCSAGTRALLLTTYVKFINLFPEIKTEIQNILRSNSNIRCADSELQQRAVEYLSLSQIASPDVLATVLEEMPPFPERESSILAILKRKKPGMSEGINASNKENLRAAPLLVDGAAPANGTTAPATMDLLGLSLDQTAPPAPAVSTNGTTACLVDVFEDQSSGAQGGTAVVVSSEEGLKKICVQA
;
A
#
# COMPACT_ATOMS: atom_id res chain seq x y z
N MET A 1 2.11 -29.18 -19.41
CA MET A 1 1.39 -30.20 -20.20
C MET A 1 -0.05 -30.16 -19.76
N ASP A 2 -0.87 -29.36 -20.45
CA ASP A 2 -2.25 -29.12 -20.05
C ASP A 2 -3.23 -29.97 -20.86
N ARG A 3 -4.45 -30.13 -20.32
CA ARG A 3 -5.34 -31.26 -20.63
C ARG A 3 -6.07 -31.21 -21.99
N LEU A 4 -5.60 -30.41 -22.95
CA LEU A 4 -5.96 -30.56 -24.36
C LEU A 4 -4.67 -30.64 -25.20
N GLY A 5 -4.53 -31.72 -25.96
CA GLY A 5 -3.42 -31.95 -26.89
C GLY A 5 -3.44 -31.07 -28.14
N ALA A 6 -3.87 -29.82 -28.02
CA ALA A 6 -3.71 -28.82 -29.06
C ALA A 6 -2.24 -28.37 -29.08
N VAL A 7 -1.53 -28.65 -30.17
CA VAL A 7 -0.26 -27.98 -30.44
C VAL A 7 -0.59 -26.50 -30.64
N ILE A 8 -0.17 -25.66 -29.69
CA ILE A 8 -0.32 -24.21 -29.79
C ILE A 8 0.62 -23.73 -30.89
N GLU A 9 0.10 -23.59 -32.12
CA GLU A 9 0.87 -23.03 -33.22
C GLU A 9 1.14 -21.54 -32.93
N PRO A 10 2.41 -21.12 -32.71
CA PRO A 10 2.70 -19.72 -32.44
C PRO A 10 2.32 -18.83 -33.64
N ASN A 11 2.40 -19.38 -34.86
CA ASN A 11 1.93 -18.73 -36.08
C ASN A 11 0.44 -18.40 -36.07
N LEU A 12 -0.39 -19.22 -35.40
CA LEU A 12 -1.83 -18.96 -35.27
C LEU A 12 -2.10 -17.89 -34.21
N LEU A 13 -1.40 -17.93 -33.07
CA LEU A 13 -1.48 -16.88 -32.05
C LEU A 13 -1.04 -15.52 -32.57
N VAL A 14 0.09 -15.44 -33.31
CA VAL A 14 0.55 -14.19 -33.92
C VAL A 14 -0.45 -13.65 -34.95
N ARG A 15 -1.08 -14.53 -35.75
CA ARG A 15 -2.19 -14.13 -36.65
C ARG A 15 -3.41 -13.62 -35.89
N ALA A 16 -3.77 -14.25 -34.76
CA ALA A 16 -4.84 -13.79 -33.89
C ALA A 16 -4.53 -12.41 -33.29
N CYS A 17 -3.33 -12.19 -32.73
CA CYS A 17 -2.89 -10.88 -32.25
C CYS A 17 -3.03 -9.79 -33.33
N ASN A 18 -2.51 -10.04 -34.53
CA ASN A 18 -2.61 -9.09 -35.64
C ASN A 18 -4.06 -8.78 -36.04
N GLN A 19 -4.94 -9.79 -36.04
CA GLN A 19 -6.35 -9.62 -36.40
C GLN A 19 -7.15 -8.87 -35.31
N LEU A 20 -6.87 -9.18 -34.04
CA LEU A 20 -7.41 -8.42 -32.90
C LEU A 20 -6.90 -6.96 -32.94
N GLY A 21 -5.62 -6.75 -33.25
CA GLY A 21 -5.02 -5.42 -33.44
C GLY A 21 -5.75 -4.55 -34.47
N GLN A 22 -6.22 -5.14 -35.59
CA GLN A 22 -7.09 -4.44 -36.54
C GLN A 22 -8.46 -4.08 -35.95
N PHE A 23 -9.03 -4.94 -35.08
CA PHE A 23 -10.32 -4.67 -34.45
C PHE A 23 -10.28 -3.51 -33.44
N LEU A 24 -9.12 -3.16 -32.84
CA LEU A 24 -8.98 -1.93 -32.05
C LEU A 24 -9.25 -0.66 -32.87
N GLN A 25 -8.98 -0.71 -34.18
CA GLN A 25 -9.19 0.41 -35.10
C GLN A 25 -10.58 0.39 -35.76
N HIS A 26 -11.43 -0.59 -35.43
CA HIS A 26 -12.77 -0.71 -36.03
C HIS A 26 -13.74 0.33 -35.44
N ARG A 27 -14.70 0.80 -36.25
CA ARG A 27 -15.67 1.83 -35.86
C ARG A 27 -16.62 1.40 -34.73
N GLU A 28 -16.77 0.11 -34.49
CA GLU A 28 -17.68 -0.44 -33.48
C GLU A 28 -17.02 -0.59 -32.12
N THR A 29 -17.60 0.02 -31.09
CA THR A 29 -17.15 -0.10 -29.68
C THR A 29 -17.17 -1.55 -29.18
N ASN A 30 -18.15 -2.35 -29.60
CA ASN A 30 -18.28 -3.75 -29.16
C ASN A 30 -17.11 -4.63 -29.63
N LEU A 31 -16.64 -4.45 -30.88
CA LEU A 31 -15.47 -5.16 -31.38
C LEU A 31 -14.18 -4.67 -30.72
N ARG A 32 -14.06 -3.36 -30.46
CA ARG A 32 -12.90 -2.79 -29.73
C ARG A 32 -12.83 -3.31 -28.30
N TYR A 33 -13.95 -3.35 -27.58
CA TYR A 33 -14.06 -3.96 -26.25
C TYR A 33 -13.64 -5.45 -26.27
N LEU A 34 -14.21 -6.25 -27.17
CA LEU A 34 -13.92 -7.69 -27.25
C LEU A 34 -12.47 -7.98 -27.68
N ALA A 35 -11.89 -7.11 -28.52
CA ALA A 35 -10.49 -7.19 -28.92
C ALA A 35 -9.54 -6.93 -27.76
N LEU A 36 -9.81 -5.91 -26.93
CA LEU A 36 -9.03 -5.63 -25.72
C LEU A 36 -9.13 -6.77 -24.70
N GLU A 37 -10.33 -7.31 -24.45
CA GLU A 37 -10.53 -8.44 -23.54
C GLU A 37 -9.83 -9.72 -24.04
N SER A 38 -9.88 -9.99 -25.35
CA SER A 38 -9.16 -11.11 -25.97
C SER A 38 -7.64 -10.93 -25.91
N LEU A 39 -7.13 -9.74 -26.25
CA LEU A 39 -5.69 -9.45 -26.17
C LEU A 39 -5.15 -9.53 -24.75
N CYS A 40 -5.95 -9.20 -23.73
CA CYS A 40 -5.55 -9.33 -22.33
C CYS A 40 -5.27 -10.79 -21.95
N LEU A 41 -5.99 -11.76 -22.54
CA LEU A 41 -5.72 -13.19 -22.38
C LEU A 41 -4.50 -13.66 -23.20
N LEU A 42 -4.29 -13.11 -24.40
CA LEU A 42 -3.10 -13.43 -25.22
C LEU A 42 -1.82 -12.80 -24.65
N ALA A 43 -1.92 -11.70 -23.88
CA ALA A 43 -0.80 -11.06 -23.20
C ALA A 43 -0.20 -11.95 -22.10
N THR A 44 -0.98 -12.82 -21.45
CA THR A 44 -0.48 -13.76 -20.41
C THR A 44 0.15 -15.03 -20.99
N SER A 45 0.29 -15.14 -22.32
CA SER A 45 0.96 -16.28 -22.98
C SER A 45 2.27 -15.82 -23.63
N GLU A 46 3.37 -16.45 -23.21
CA GLU A 46 4.75 -16.11 -23.58
C GLU A 46 4.95 -16.08 -25.11
N PHE A 47 4.28 -16.98 -25.85
CA PHE A 47 4.39 -17.08 -27.32
C PHE A 47 3.70 -15.94 -28.08
N SER A 48 2.73 -15.24 -27.47
CA SER A 48 2.01 -14.12 -28.09
C SER A 48 2.38 -12.75 -27.53
N HIS A 49 3.06 -12.68 -26.38
CA HIS A 49 3.36 -11.43 -25.68
C HIS A 49 4.06 -10.38 -26.57
N GLU A 50 5.09 -10.78 -27.33
CA GLU A 50 5.80 -9.93 -28.31
C GLU A 50 4.95 -9.50 -29.53
N ALA A 51 3.86 -10.21 -29.83
CA ALA A 51 2.90 -9.78 -30.84
C ALA A 51 1.88 -8.79 -30.28
N VAL A 52 1.50 -8.91 -29.00
CA VAL A 52 0.65 -7.93 -28.31
C VAL A 52 1.38 -6.59 -28.13
N LYS A 53 2.67 -6.60 -27.75
CA LYS A 53 3.51 -5.38 -27.62
C LYS A 53 3.48 -4.48 -28.85
N LYS A 54 3.44 -5.06 -30.07
CA LYS A 54 3.39 -4.28 -31.33
C LYS A 54 2.14 -3.43 -31.51
N HIS A 55 1.12 -3.63 -30.69
CA HIS A 55 -0.11 -2.82 -30.68
C HIS A 55 -0.17 -1.82 -29.51
N GLN A 56 0.88 -1.67 -28.70
CA GLN A 56 0.92 -0.78 -27.52
C GLN A 56 0.44 0.65 -27.84
N GLU A 57 0.99 1.29 -28.88
CA GLU A 57 0.58 2.62 -29.33
C GLU A 57 -0.91 2.70 -29.67
N THR A 58 -1.46 1.64 -30.29
CA THR A 58 -2.90 1.55 -30.59
C THR A 58 -3.75 1.39 -29.32
N VAL A 59 -3.26 0.67 -28.30
CA VAL A 59 -3.93 0.54 -26.99
C VAL A 59 -3.90 1.86 -26.22
N VAL A 60 -2.77 2.58 -26.21
CA VAL A 60 -2.64 3.91 -25.59
C VAL A 60 -3.54 4.93 -26.29
N ASN A 61 -3.61 4.89 -27.63
CA ASN A 61 -4.52 5.75 -28.39
C ASN A 61 -6.01 5.41 -28.10
N ALA A 62 -6.36 4.12 -27.97
CA ALA A 62 -7.70 3.70 -27.54
C ALA A 62 -8.04 4.20 -26.12
N LEU A 63 -7.10 4.12 -25.17
CA LEU A 63 -7.28 4.65 -23.81
C LEU A 63 -7.60 6.17 -23.81
N LYS A 64 -6.93 6.93 -24.68
CA LYS A 64 -7.10 8.39 -24.81
C LYS A 64 -8.35 8.81 -25.59
N THR A 65 -8.80 8.02 -26.58
CA THR A 65 -9.86 8.44 -27.52
C THR A 65 -11.22 7.81 -27.26
N GLU A 66 -11.30 6.70 -26.51
CA GLU A 66 -12.57 6.05 -26.23
C GLU A 66 -13.40 6.81 -25.20
N ARG A 67 -14.67 7.08 -25.54
CA ARG A 67 -15.60 7.74 -24.60
C ARG A 67 -16.12 6.78 -23.53
N ASP A 68 -16.20 5.50 -23.85
CA ASP A 68 -16.74 4.47 -22.96
C ASP A 68 -15.77 4.14 -21.80
N VAL A 69 -16.32 4.13 -20.58
CA VAL A 69 -15.57 3.89 -19.33
C VAL A 69 -15.06 2.44 -19.25
N SER A 70 -15.88 1.47 -19.66
CA SER A 70 -15.55 0.04 -19.62
C SER A 70 -14.48 -0.33 -20.64
N VAL A 71 -14.52 0.28 -21.83
CA VAL A 71 -13.47 0.09 -22.84
C VAL A 71 -12.13 0.68 -22.36
N ARG A 72 -12.15 1.87 -21.73
CA ARG A 72 -10.94 2.45 -21.12
C ARG A 72 -10.40 1.60 -19.97
N GLN A 73 -11.27 1.01 -19.13
CA GLN A 73 -10.86 0.02 -18.12
C GLN A 73 -10.18 -1.22 -18.74
N ARG A 74 -10.69 -1.75 -19.86
CA ARG A 74 -10.04 -2.87 -20.57
C ARG A 74 -8.70 -2.50 -21.22
N ALA A 75 -8.55 -1.26 -21.70
CA ALA A 75 -7.25 -0.76 -22.14
C ALA A 75 -6.23 -0.68 -20.99
N VAL A 76 -6.66 -0.25 -19.79
CA VAL A 76 -5.84 -0.27 -18.57
C VAL A 76 -5.49 -1.69 -18.09
N ASP A 77 -6.43 -2.64 -18.15
CA ASP A 77 -6.15 -4.07 -17.88
C ASP A 77 -5.09 -4.62 -18.86
N LEU A 78 -5.23 -4.33 -20.16
CA LEU A 78 -4.30 -4.78 -21.20
C LEU A 78 -2.91 -4.14 -21.05
N LEU A 79 -2.82 -2.83 -20.83
CA LEU A 79 -1.54 -2.14 -20.59
C LEU A 79 -0.81 -2.73 -19.37
N TYR A 80 -1.52 -3.05 -18.29
CA TYR A 80 -0.95 -3.74 -17.13
C TYR A 80 -0.45 -5.16 -17.48
N ALA A 81 -1.19 -5.92 -18.30
CA ALA A 81 -0.83 -7.28 -18.69
C ALA A 81 0.32 -7.37 -19.73
N MET A 82 0.51 -6.34 -20.55
CA MET A 82 1.59 -6.25 -21.55
C MET A 82 2.81 -5.43 -21.08
N CYS A 83 2.79 -4.97 -19.83
CA CYS A 83 3.89 -4.20 -19.23
C CYS A 83 5.01 -5.12 -18.78
N ASP A 84 6.23 -4.71 -19.11
CA ASP A 84 7.47 -5.48 -19.01
C ASP A 84 8.64 -4.52 -18.75
N LYS A 85 9.81 -5.05 -18.38
CA LYS A 85 10.99 -4.20 -18.02
C LYS A 85 11.47 -3.26 -19.15
N SER A 86 11.06 -3.48 -20.39
CA SER A 86 11.48 -2.66 -21.55
C SER A 86 10.48 -1.55 -21.94
N ASN A 87 9.25 -1.57 -21.42
CA ASN A 87 8.19 -0.59 -21.74
C ASN A 87 7.49 -0.01 -20.50
N ALA A 88 7.90 -0.41 -19.29
CA ALA A 88 7.32 0.08 -18.04
C ALA A 88 7.35 1.61 -17.89
N GLU A 89 8.47 2.27 -18.23
CA GLU A 89 8.62 3.73 -18.15
C GLU A 89 7.60 4.46 -19.04
N GLU A 90 7.44 4.01 -20.29
CA GLU A 90 6.50 4.56 -21.28
C GLU A 90 5.05 4.33 -20.87
N ILE A 91 4.71 3.09 -20.48
CA ILE A 91 3.36 2.73 -20.04
C ILE A 91 2.96 3.50 -18.78
N VAL A 92 3.85 3.61 -17.79
CA VAL A 92 3.59 4.36 -16.56
C VAL A 92 3.43 5.85 -16.84
N ALA A 93 4.26 6.44 -17.70
CA ALA A 93 4.11 7.84 -18.10
C ALA A 93 2.75 8.12 -18.76
N GLU A 94 2.29 7.23 -19.66
CA GLU A 94 0.99 7.36 -20.32
C GLU A 94 -0.20 7.10 -19.38
N MET A 95 -0.08 6.16 -18.43
CA MET A 95 -1.09 5.94 -17.38
C MET A 95 -1.21 7.16 -16.45
N LEU A 96 -0.09 7.81 -16.10
CA LEU A 96 -0.06 9.05 -15.32
C LEU A 96 -0.66 10.24 -16.09
N ALA A 97 -0.32 10.40 -17.38
CA ALA A 97 -0.89 11.45 -18.22
C ALA A 97 -2.42 11.31 -18.38
N TYR A 98 -2.92 10.07 -18.53
CA TYR A 98 -4.36 9.80 -18.54
C TYR A 98 -5.00 10.02 -17.16
N LEU A 99 -4.31 9.73 -16.05
CA LEU A 99 -4.83 9.88 -14.68
C LEU A 99 -5.30 11.31 -14.34
N GLU A 100 -4.65 12.34 -14.89
CA GLU A 100 -5.07 13.74 -14.70
C GLU A 100 -6.52 13.97 -15.19
N THR A 101 -6.90 13.35 -16.32
CA THR A 101 -8.21 13.50 -16.97
C THR A 101 -9.20 12.36 -16.74
N ALA A 102 -8.76 11.24 -16.16
CA ALA A 102 -9.57 10.04 -15.97
C ALA A 102 -10.78 10.22 -15.03
N ASP A 103 -11.87 9.48 -15.31
CA ASP A 103 -13.06 9.41 -14.46
C ASP A 103 -12.74 8.85 -13.06
N TYR A 104 -13.34 9.43 -12.01
CA TYR A 104 -13.11 9.08 -10.61
C TYR A 104 -13.29 7.58 -10.29
N SER A 105 -14.16 6.87 -11.02
CA SER A 105 -14.40 5.43 -10.86
C SER A 105 -13.26 4.53 -11.35
N ILE A 106 -12.36 5.03 -12.20
CA ILE A 106 -11.19 4.28 -12.70
C ILE A 106 -9.95 4.59 -11.84
N ARG A 107 -9.85 5.80 -11.27
CA ARG A 107 -8.64 6.31 -10.59
C ARG A 107 -8.08 5.34 -9.55
N GLU A 108 -8.91 4.80 -8.66
CA GLU A 108 -8.46 3.92 -7.58
C GLU A 108 -7.79 2.62 -8.10
N GLU A 109 -8.39 1.94 -9.09
CA GLU A 109 -7.81 0.71 -9.66
C GLU A 109 -6.56 1.02 -10.51
N MET A 110 -6.52 2.19 -11.17
CA MET A 110 -5.37 2.59 -11.98
C MET A 110 -4.18 3.04 -11.12
N VAL A 111 -4.42 3.77 -10.01
CA VAL A 111 -3.41 4.15 -9.02
C VAL A 111 -2.74 2.91 -8.43
N LEU A 112 -3.53 1.90 -8.05
CA LEU A 112 -3.00 0.63 -7.54
C LEU A 112 -2.14 -0.10 -8.59
N LYS A 113 -2.58 -0.14 -9.86
CA LYS A 113 -1.80 -0.75 -10.95
C LYS A 113 -0.49 0.00 -11.22
N VAL A 114 -0.51 1.32 -11.28
CA VAL A 114 0.71 2.14 -11.49
C VAL A 114 1.71 1.91 -10.36
N ALA A 115 1.28 1.89 -9.10
CA ALA A 115 2.16 1.60 -7.96
C ALA A 115 2.81 0.21 -8.04
N ILE A 116 2.05 -0.83 -8.44
CA ILE A 116 2.56 -2.19 -8.60
C ILE A 116 3.54 -2.30 -9.79
N LEU A 117 3.24 -1.66 -10.92
CA LEU A 117 4.13 -1.66 -12.08
C LEU A 117 5.45 -0.93 -11.76
N ALA A 118 5.38 0.19 -11.05
CA ALA A 118 6.55 0.92 -10.58
C ALA A 118 7.42 0.07 -9.65
N GLU A 119 6.83 -0.56 -8.62
CA GLU A 119 7.59 -1.41 -7.68
C GLU A 119 8.19 -2.65 -8.37
N LYS A 120 7.45 -3.30 -9.29
CA LYS A 120 7.87 -4.54 -9.96
C LYS A 120 8.97 -4.31 -11.01
N TYR A 121 8.96 -3.17 -11.70
CA TYR A 121 9.80 -2.92 -12.87
C TYR A 121 10.82 -1.79 -12.71
N ALA A 122 10.93 -1.17 -11.54
CA ALA A 122 12.02 -0.23 -11.23
C ALA A 122 13.40 -0.84 -11.53
N SER A 123 14.07 -0.25 -12.53
CA SER A 123 15.50 -0.37 -12.81
C SER A 123 16.30 0.57 -11.91
N ASP A 124 15.80 1.80 -11.77
CA ASP A 124 16.30 2.87 -10.92
C ASP A 124 15.22 3.24 -9.87
N TYR A 125 15.65 3.48 -8.63
CA TYR A 125 14.78 3.87 -7.53
C TYR A 125 14.48 5.38 -7.52
N THR A 126 15.26 6.22 -8.20
CA THR A 126 14.93 7.64 -8.42
C THR A 126 13.66 7.78 -9.25
N TRP A 127 13.57 7.05 -10.37
CA TRP A 127 12.37 6.93 -11.20
C TRP A 127 11.16 6.41 -10.41
N TYR A 128 11.34 5.40 -9.55
CA TYR A 128 10.28 4.92 -8.66
C TYR A 128 9.75 6.02 -7.73
N VAL A 129 10.65 6.78 -7.09
CA VAL A 129 10.29 7.91 -6.23
C VAL A 129 9.51 8.96 -7.03
N ASP A 130 9.99 9.38 -8.20
CA ASP A 130 9.30 10.37 -9.04
C ASP A 130 7.91 9.91 -9.47
N VAL A 131 7.76 8.64 -9.88
CA VAL A 131 6.47 8.04 -10.25
C VAL A 131 5.49 8.09 -9.08
N ILE A 132 5.89 7.67 -7.88
CA ILE A 132 5.00 7.66 -6.71
C ILE A 132 4.68 9.07 -6.22
N LEU A 133 5.65 10.00 -6.24
CA LEU A 133 5.40 11.40 -5.86
C LEU A 133 4.46 12.08 -6.87
N ASN A 134 4.62 11.83 -8.17
CA ASN A 134 3.70 12.34 -9.19
C ASN A 134 2.30 11.70 -9.07
N LEU A 135 2.22 10.42 -8.72
CA LEU A 135 0.97 9.70 -8.45
C LEU A 135 0.20 10.34 -7.28
N ILE A 136 0.90 10.67 -6.18
CA ILE A 136 0.32 11.39 -5.03
C ILE A 136 -0.03 12.85 -5.39
N ARG A 137 0.75 13.51 -6.26
CA ARG A 137 0.48 14.88 -6.76
C ARG A 137 -0.80 14.96 -7.59
N ILE A 138 -1.11 13.95 -8.40
CA ILE A 138 -2.24 13.92 -9.34
C ILE A 138 -3.52 13.34 -8.70
N ALA A 139 -3.38 12.31 -7.88
CA ALA A 139 -4.51 11.51 -7.38
C ALA A 139 -4.37 11.11 -5.91
N GLY A 140 -3.75 11.96 -5.08
CA GLY A 140 -3.40 11.66 -3.68
C GLY A 140 -4.54 11.13 -2.81
N ASP A 141 -5.79 11.50 -3.11
CA ASP A 141 -6.99 11.06 -2.39
C ASP A 141 -7.39 9.60 -2.69
N TYR A 142 -6.88 9.04 -3.80
CA TYR A 142 -7.06 7.64 -4.23
C TYR A 142 -5.87 6.75 -3.89
N VAL A 143 -4.82 7.31 -3.27
CA VAL A 143 -3.62 6.56 -2.86
C VAL A 143 -3.89 5.84 -1.54
N SER A 144 -4.08 4.52 -1.60
CA SER A 144 -4.17 3.63 -0.43
C SER A 144 -2.93 3.75 0.46
N GLU A 145 -3.09 3.64 1.78
CA GLU A 145 -1.98 3.97 2.70
C GLU A 145 -0.73 3.10 2.51
N GLU A 146 -0.91 1.84 2.12
CA GLU A 146 0.17 0.91 1.81
C GLU A 146 1.14 1.44 0.74
N VAL A 147 0.69 2.24 -0.22
CA VAL A 147 1.55 2.83 -1.26
C VAL A 147 2.49 3.87 -0.67
N TRP A 148 1.99 4.73 0.23
CA TRP A 148 2.82 5.77 0.85
C TRP A 148 3.65 5.26 2.03
N TYR A 149 3.22 4.18 2.72
CA TYR A 149 4.11 3.41 3.59
C TYR A 149 5.26 2.75 2.80
N ARG A 150 4.98 2.20 1.61
CA ARG A 150 5.99 1.48 0.82
C ARG A 150 7.09 2.37 0.26
N VAL A 151 6.77 3.58 -0.22
CA VAL A 151 7.82 4.51 -0.68
C VAL A 151 8.72 4.96 0.47
N ILE A 152 8.19 5.16 1.67
CA ILE A 152 8.99 5.47 2.88
C ILE A 152 9.95 4.32 3.20
N GLN A 153 9.48 3.07 3.23
CA GLN A 153 10.34 1.89 3.45
C GLN A 153 11.47 1.79 2.42
N ILE A 154 11.17 2.02 1.15
CA ILE A 154 12.14 1.93 0.06
C ILE A 154 13.21 3.02 0.18
N VAL A 155 12.84 4.26 0.52
CA VAL A 155 13.78 5.37 0.71
C VAL A 155 14.67 5.16 1.94
N ILE A 156 14.13 4.63 3.05
CA ILE A 156 14.93 4.31 4.24
C ILE A 156 15.95 3.21 3.94
N ASN A 157 15.53 2.15 3.24
CA ASN A 157 16.41 1.03 2.90
C ASN A 157 17.44 1.35 1.78
N ARG A 158 17.45 2.56 1.21
CA ARG A 158 18.28 2.95 0.06
C ARG A 158 18.87 4.35 0.20
N GLU A 159 20.03 4.43 0.86
CA GLU A 159 20.83 5.65 1.05
C GLU A 159 21.03 6.46 -0.24
N ASP A 160 21.18 5.79 -1.39
CA ASP A 160 21.44 6.41 -2.69
C ASP A 160 20.29 7.28 -3.21
N VAL A 161 19.05 7.09 -2.74
CA VAL A 161 17.90 7.93 -3.15
C VAL A 161 17.43 8.92 -2.08
N GLN A 162 17.96 8.87 -0.85
CA GLN A 162 17.47 9.69 0.28
C GLN A 162 17.59 11.19 0.02
N GLY A 163 18.78 11.66 -0.39
CA GLY A 163 19.01 13.08 -0.71
C GLY A 163 18.20 13.58 -1.91
N TYR A 164 17.92 12.68 -2.88
CA TYR A 164 17.05 13.00 -4.01
C TYR A 164 15.59 13.13 -3.57
N ALA A 165 15.07 12.14 -2.85
CA ALA A 165 13.71 12.14 -2.32
C ALA A 165 13.44 13.34 -1.42
N ALA A 166 14.35 13.68 -0.50
CA ALA A 166 14.24 14.86 0.36
C ALA A 166 14.10 16.15 -0.46
N LYS A 167 14.89 16.32 -1.52
CA LYS A 167 14.80 17.48 -2.42
C LYS A 167 13.49 17.50 -3.20
N THR A 168 13.16 16.43 -3.92
CA THR A 168 11.96 16.37 -4.78
C THR A 168 10.67 16.57 -3.97
N VAL A 169 10.62 16.05 -2.74
CA VAL A 169 9.48 16.24 -1.84
C VAL A 169 9.43 17.66 -1.25
N PHE A 170 10.57 18.28 -0.93
CA PHE A 170 10.63 19.70 -0.54
C PHE A 170 10.19 20.65 -1.67
N GLU A 171 10.53 20.35 -2.93
CA GLU A 171 10.05 21.09 -4.09
C GLU A 171 8.55 20.86 -4.36
N ALA A 172 8.05 19.63 -4.19
CA ALA A 172 6.61 19.34 -4.28
C ALA A 172 5.79 20.04 -3.19
N LEU A 173 6.31 20.13 -1.95
CA LEU A 173 5.61 20.75 -0.83
C LEU A 173 5.48 22.28 -0.95
N GLN A 174 6.34 22.94 -1.73
CA GLN A 174 6.23 24.37 -2.06
C GLN A 174 4.94 24.71 -2.84
N ALA A 175 4.27 23.72 -3.44
CA ALA A 175 2.98 23.95 -4.10
C ALA A 175 1.90 24.40 -3.10
N PRO A 176 1.07 25.42 -3.45
CA PRO A 176 -0.03 25.84 -2.58
C PRO A 176 -1.08 24.74 -2.46
N ALA A 177 -1.49 24.15 -3.60
CA ALA A 177 -2.30 22.94 -3.66
C ALA A 177 -1.39 21.71 -3.46
N CYS A 178 -1.59 20.99 -2.36
CA CYS A 178 -0.82 19.81 -1.99
C CYS A 178 -1.73 18.84 -1.22
N HIS A 179 -1.83 17.58 -1.65
CA HIS A 179 -2.68 16.57 -1.00
C HIS A 179 -2.13 16.16 0.36
N GLU A 180 -3.00 15.77 1.30
CA GLU A 180 -2.58 15.41 2.67
C GLU A 180 -1.58 14.24 2.70
N ASN A 181 -1.75 13.24 1.82
CA ASN A 181 -0.80 12.13 1.72
C ASN A 181 0.61 12.57 1.25
N MET A 182 0.74 13.67 0.49
CA MET A 182 2.04 14.28 0.20
C MET A 182 2.64 14.93 1.45
N VAL A 183 1.82 15.60 2.28
CA VAL A 183 2.28 16.18 3.56
C VAL A 183 2.72 15.08 4.53
N LYS A 184 2.07 13.90 4.55
CA LYS A 184 2.53 12.74 5.32
C LYS A 184 3.93 12.27 4.88
N VAL A 185 4.11 12.01 3.59
CA VAL A 185 5.40 11.57 3.03
C VAL A 185 6.49 12.63 3.24
N ALA A 186 6.17 13.91 3.06
CA ALA A 186 7.08 15.02 3.32
C ALA A 186 7.49 15.16 4.79
N GLY A 187 6.53 15.05 5.71
CA GLY A 187 6.81 15.06 7.14
C GLY A 187 7.78 13.94 7.55
N TYR A 188 7.60 12.74 7.02
CA TYR A 188 8.51 11.63 7.30
C TYR A 188 9.88 11.84 6.64
N ILE A 189 9.94 11.99 5.32
CA ILE A 189 11.21 12.02 4.56
C ILE A 189 12.09 13.21 4.97
N LEU A 190 11.51 14.39 5.25
CA LEU A 190 12.27 15.51 5.79
C LEU A 190 12.68 15.27 7.24
N GLY A 191 11.86 14.59 8.05
CA GLY A 191 12.16 14.27 9.45
C GLY A 191 13.38 13.38 9.65
N GLU A 192 13.67 12.48 8.71
CA GLU A 192 14.91 11.70 8.68
C GLU A 192 16.02 12.43 7.88
N PHE A 193 15.74 12.77 6.62
CA PHE A 193 16.76 13.11 5.61
C PHE A 193 16.84 14.61 5.27
N GLY A 194 16.14 15.46 6.03
CA GLY A 194 16.18 16.93 5.89
C GLY A 194 17.56 17.52 6.18
N ASN A 195 18.42 16.79 6.89
CA ASN A 195 19.84 17.08 7.11
C ASN A 195 20.64 17.13 5.79
N LEU A 196 20.38 16.22 4.85
CA LEU A 196 21.09 16.14 3.57
C LEU A 196 20.86 17.37 2.68
N ILE A 197 19.68 18.01 2.79
CA ILE A 197 19.31 19.20 2.00
C ILE A 197 19.46 20.53 2.76
N ALA A 198 19.80 20.50 4.06
CA ALA A 198 19.93 21.70 4.90
C ALA A 198 21.10 22.62 4.50
N GLY A 199 22.05 22.12 3.70
CA GLY A 199 23.22 22.88 3.22
C GLY A 199 22.93 23.89 2.10
N ASP A 200 21.78 23.82 1.43
CA ASP A 200 21.33 24.86 0.49
C ASP A 200 20.54 25.94 1.24
N GLN A 201 20.93 27.21 1.01
CA GLN A 201 20.26 28.41 1.49
C GLN A 201 18.74 28.40 1.23
N ARG A 202 18.28 27.79 0.13
CA ARG A 202 16.87 27.69 -0.27
C ARG A 202 16.08 26.63 0.52
N SER A 203 16.74 25.61 1.04
CA SER A 203 16.15 24.52 1.84
C SER A 203 16.71 24.47 3.27
N SER A 204 17.03 25.64 3.83
CA SER A 204 17.52 25.75 5.21
C SER A 204 16.51 25.18 6.22
N PRO A 205 16.96 24.71 7.40
CA PRO A 205 16.09 24.05 8.39
C PRO A 205 14.86 24.87 8.79
N LEU A 206 15.03 26.20 8.90
CA LEU A 206 13.93 27.12 9.20
C LEU A 206 12.88 27.15 8.08
N ILE A 207 13.31 27.15 6.81
CA ILE A 207 12.38 27.15 5.66
C ILE A 207 11.66 25.80 5.57
N GLN A 208 12.36 24.67 5.79
CA GLN A 208 11.72 23.34 5.87
C GLN A 208 10.65 23.31 6.96
N PHE A 209 10.98 23.79 8.16
CA PHE A 209 10.07 23.82 9.30
C PHE A 209 8.85 24.72 9.04
N GLN A 210 9.06 25.95 8.57
CA GLN A 210 7.97 26.90 8.29
C GLN A 210 7.07 26.41 7.15
N LEU A 211 7.63 25.74 6.14
CA LEU A 211 6.85 25.13 5.06
C LEU A 211 5.93 24.01 5.58
N LEU A 212 6.46 23.09 6.38
CA LEU A 212 5.66 22.05 7.04
C LEU A 212 4.61 22.64 8.00
N HIS A 213 4.98 23.66 8.79
CA HIS A 213 4.09 24.31 9.75
C HIS A 213 2.95 25.10 9.07
N SER A 214 3.19 25.66 7.88
CA SER A 214 2.14 26.32 7.08
C SER A 214 0.99 25.38 6.69
N LYS A 215 1.27 24.06 6.57
CA LYS A 215 0.28 23.03 6.25
C LYS A 215 -0.31 22.38 7.52
N TYR A 216 0.41 22.36 8.65
CA TYR A 216 0.05 21.67 9.89
C TYR A 216 -1.42 21.86 10.31
N HIS A 217 -1.90 23.11 10.35
CA HIS A 217 -3.26 23.42 10.80
C HIS A 217 -4.38 23.01 9.80
N LEU A 218 -4.04 22.58 8.59
CA LEU A 218 -4.97 22.16 7.55
C LEU A 218 -5.12 20.63 7.44
N CYS A 219 -4.28 19.86 8.12
CA CYS A 219 -4.25 18.40 8.03
C CYS A 219 -5.02 17.69 9.17
N SER A 220 -5.38 16.42 8.95
CA SER A 220 -6.05 15.57 9.95
C SER A 220 -5.21 15.36 11.22
N ALA A 221 -5.82 14.77 12.25
CA ALA A 221 -5.12 14.48 13.50
C ALA A 221 -3.91 13.54 13.31
N GLY A 222 -4.04 12.49 12.48
CA GLY A 222 -2.94 11.54 12.22
C GLY A 222 -1.74 12.18 11.54
N THR A 223 -1.97 13.03 10.53
CA THR A 223 -0.88 13.76 9.85
C THR A 223 -0.26 14.81 10.77
N ARG A 224 -1.04 15.49 11.61
CA ARG A 224 -0.49 16.38 12.64
C ARG A 224 0.35 15.62 13.68
N ALA A 225 -0.07 14.42 14.08
CA ALA A 225 0.66 13.58 15.03
C ALA A 225 1.99 13.07 14.44
N LEU A 226 2.04 12.82 13.12
CA LEU A 226 3.28 12.55 12.38
C LEU A 226 4.19 13.79 12.33
N LEU A 227 3.64 14.97 12.00
CA LEU A 227 4.41 16.22 11.95
C LEU A 227 4.98 16.62 13.31
N LEU A 228 4.31 16.32 14.44
CA LEU A 228 4.90 16.49 15.77
C LEU A 228 6.16 15.63 15.95
N THR A 229 6.20 14.42 15.40
CA THR A 229 7.38 13.54 15.42
C THR A 229 8.49 14.10 14.52
N THR A 230 8.15 14.62 13.33
CA THR A 230 9.08 15.39 12.48
C THR A 230 9.71 16.56 13.25
N TYR A 231 8.90 17.30 14.01
CA TYR A 231 9.35 18.46 14.79
C TYR A 231 10.31 18.09 15.92
N VAL A 232 10.14 16.94 16.58
CA VAL A 232 11.10 16.52 17.61
C VAL A 232 12.41 16.01 16.99
N LYS A 233 12.37 15.36 15.81
CA LYS A 233 13.60 15.04 15.05
C LYS A 233 14.34 16.31 14.58
N PHE A 234 13.62 17.35 14.15
CA PHE A 234 14.20 18.66 13.85
C PHE A 234 14.87 19.32 15.06
N ILE A 235 14.41 19.09 16.30
CA ILE A 235 15.10 19.54 17.51
C ILE A 235 16.45 18.82 17.72
N ASN A 236 16.57 17.56 17.29
CA ASN A 236 17.83 16.79 17.32
C ASN A 236 18.79 17.27 16.23
N LEU A 237 18.33 17.25 14.97
CA LEU A 237 19.14 17.58 13.78
C LEU A 237 19.60 19.04 13.76
N PHE A 238 18.77 19.97 14.24
CA PHE A 238 18.97 21.41 14.05
C PHE A 238 18.77 22.20 15.36
N PRO A 239 19.81 22.29 16.22
CA PRO A 239 19.74 23.02 17.48
C PRO A 239 19.31 24.49 17.37
N GLU A 240 19.54 25.12 16.20
CA GLU A 240 19.20 26.53 15.91
C GLU A 240 17.70 26.80 15.98
N ILE A 241 16.86 25.91 15.41
CA ILE A 241 15.40 26.08 15.35
C ILE A 241 14.67 25.56 16.61
N LYS A 242 15.40 24.95 17.55
CA LYS A 242 14.85 24.34 18.78
C LYS A 242 13.91 25.26 19.55
N THR A 243 14.24 26.56 19.65
CA THR A 243 13.43 27.55 20.40
C THR A 243 12.08 27.84 19.73
N GLU A 244 12.04 27.91 18.39
CA GLU A 244 10.80 28.16 17.64
C GLU A 244 9.86 26.95 17.73
N ILE A 245 10.42 25.75 17.54
CA ILE A 245 9.68 24.48 17.71
C ILE A 245 9.15 24.34 19.13
N GLN A 246 9.96 24.63 20.16
CA GLN A 246 9.50 24.59 21.55
C GLN A 246 8.34 25.56 21.82
N ASN A 247 8.32 26.75 21.22
CA ASN A 247 7.21 27.69 21.38
C ASN A 247 5.92 27.18 20.73
N ILE A 248 6.03 26.47 19.59
CA ILE A 248 4.89 25.84 18.90
C ILE A 248 4.40 24.59 19.64
N LEU A 249 5.29 23.76 20.20
CA LEU A 249 4.90 22.65 21.10
C LEU A 249 4.23 23.17 22.38
N ARG A 250 4.69 24.30 22.94
CA ARG A 250 4.06 24.99 24.08
C ARG A 250 2.72 25.68 23.76
N SER A 251 2.34 25.78 22.48
CA SER A 251 1.10 26.45 22.08
C SER A 251 -0.12 25.75 22.71
N ASN A 252 -1.06 26.54 23.21
CA ASN A 252 -2.32 26.03 23.78
C ASN A 252 -3.09 25.13 22.80
N SER A 253 -2.93 25.34 21.48
CA SER A 253 -3.53 24.49 20.43
C SER A 253 -3.05 23.04 20.44
N ASN A 254 -1.87 22.77 21.02
CA ASN A 254 -1.25 21.45 21.06
C ASN A 254 -1.35 20.85 22.48
N ILE A 255 -0.96 21.61 23.53
CA ILE A 255 -1.05 21.14 24.92
C ILE A 255 -2.50 20.88 25.38
N ARG A 256 -3.47 21.64 24.84
CA ARG A 256 -4.91 21.47 25.12
C ARG A 256 -5.69 20.97 23.91
N CYS A 257 -5.06 20.15 23.07
CA CYS A 257 -5.79 19.45 22.01
C CYS A 257 -6.81 18.49 22.63
N ALA A 258 -7.97 18.31 21.99
CA ALA A 258 -9.00 17.37 22.42
C ALA A 258 -8.70 15.92 21.98
N ASP A 259 -7.70 15.72 21.13
CA ASP A 259 -7.19 14.42 20.69
C ASP A 259 -6.02 13.98 21.57
N SER A 260 -6.08 12.74 22.06
CA SER A 260 -5.11 12.23 23.03
C SER A 260 -3.73 11.95 22.42
N GLU A 261 -3.66 11.50 21.15
CA GLU A 261 -2.38 11.26 20.47
C GLU A 261 -1.61 12.57 20.27
N LEU A 262 -2.28 13.62 19.79
CA LEU A 262 -1.68 14.95 19.64
C LEU A 262 -1.27 15.55 20.99
N GLN A 263 -2.10 15.41 22.03
CA GLN A 263 -1.77 15.92 23.36
C GLN A 263 -0.56 15.19 23.96
N GLN A 264 -0.54 13.86 23.92
CA GLN A 264 0.54 13.04 24.47
C GLN A 264 1.87 13.39 23.81
N ARG A 265 1.93 13.34 22.46
CA ARG A 265 3.14 13.69 21.70
C ARG A 265 3.61 15.12 21.96
N ALA A 266 2.70 16.09 22.00
CA ALA A 266 3.07 17.48 22.26
C ALA A 266 3.70 17.68 23.65
N VAL A 267 3.17 17.02 24.69
CA VAL A 267 3.68 17.10 26.06
C VAL A 267 4.98 16.31 26.24
N GLU A 268 5.08 15.11 25.67
CA GLU A 268 6.29 14.27 25.71
C GLU A 268 7.45 14.93 24.98
N TYR A 269 7.26 15.36 23.72
CA TYR A 269 8.32 15.99 22.93
C TYR A 269 8.77 17.33 23.52
N LEU A 270 7.83 18.11 24.09
CA LEU A 270 8.19 19.32 24.84
C LEU A 270 9.06 18.96 26.05
N SER A 271 8.63 18.02 26.89
CA SER A 271 9.34 17.61 28.10
C SER A 271 10.73 17.04 27.78
N LEU A 272 10.82 16.16 26.78
CA LEU A 272 12.08 15.61 26.26
C LEU A 272 13.03 16.75 25.85
N SER A 273 12.55 17.70 25.04
CA SER A 273 13.37 18.81 24.55
C SER A 273 13.84 19.79 25.65
N GLN A 274 13.17 19.81 26.81
CA GLN A 274 13.49 20.68 27.95
C GLN A 274 14.35 20.02 29.02
N ILE A 275 14.16 18.72 29.27
CA ILE A 275 14.70 18.02 30.45
C ILE A 275 15.86 17.08 30.08
N ALA A 276 15.87 16.50 28.87
CA ALA A 276 16.92 15.57 28.47
C ALA A 276 18.25 16.28 28.17
N SER A 277 19.36 15.58 28.46
CA SER A 277 20.67 15.93 27.91
C SER A 277 20.70 15.74 26.39
N PRO A 278 21.57 16.46 25.66
CA PRO A 278 21.67 16.32 24.21
C PRO A 278 21.97 14.87 23.80
N ASP A 279 22.87 14.19 24.53
CA ASP A 279 23.27 12.80 24.25
C ASP A 279 22.07 11.85 24.32
N VAL A 280 21.22 11.97 25.35
CA VAL A 280 20.00 11.14 25.49
C VAL A 280 18.96 11.49 24.43
N LEU A 281 18.81 12.77 24.09
CA LEU A 281 17.91 13.21 23.03
C LEU A 281 18.37 12.66 21.66
N ALA A 282 19.68 12.60 21.41
CA ALA A 282 20.25 12.00 20.21
C ALA A 282 20.08 10.48 20.17
N THR A 283 20.29 9.74 21.26
CA THR A 283 20.04 8.29 21.32
C THR A 283 18.56 7.92 21.17
N VAL A 284 17.64 8.77 21.66
CA VAL A 284 16.18 8.54 21.50
C VAL A 284 15.70 8.88 20.09
N LEU A 285 16.45 9.69 19.34
CA LEU A 285 16.10 10.20 18.00
C LEU A 285 17.22 9.90 16.98
N GLU A 286 17.83 8.72 17.13
CA GLU A 286 18.79 8.14 16.19
C GLU A 286 18.10 7.77 14.87
N GLU A 287 18.89 7.55 13.81
CA GLU A 287 18.38 7.20 12.48
C GLU A 287 17.61 5.88 12.52
N MET A 288 16.45 5.83 11.83
CA MET A 288 15.57 4.66 11.88
C MET A 288 16.25 3.43 11.26
N PRO A 289 16.27 2.26 11.95
CA PRO A 289 16.86 1.05 11.39
C PRO A 289 16.11 0.60 10.12
N PRO A 290 16.80 -0.03 9.15
CA PRO A 290 16.19 -0.42 7.89
C PRO A 290 15.06 -1.44 8.10
N PHE A 291 13.99 -1.27 7.33
CA PHE A 291 12.81 -2.11 7.41
C PHE A 291 13.09 -3.54 6.91
N PRO A 292 12.63 -4.59 7.62
CA PRO A 292 12.75 -5.96 7.15
C PRO A 292 11.93 -6.17 5.86
N GLU A 293 12.45 -6.98 4.94
CA GLU A 293 11.79 -7.32 3.68
C GLU A 293 10.50 -8.12 3.93
N ARG A 294 9.38 -7.41 4.01
CA ARG A 294 8.02 -7.98 4.00
C ARG A 294 7.53 -8.12 2.55
N GLU A 295 6.76 -9.18 2.27
CA GLU A 295 6.02 -9.30 1.01
C GLU A 295 5.15 -8.06 0.78
N SER A 296 5.18 -7.48 -0.42
CA SER A 296 4.50 -6.22 -0.74
C SER A 296 2.99 -6.34 -0.50
N SER A 297 2.49 -5.70 0.57
CA SER A 297 1.09 -5.75 0.99
C SER A 297 0.13 -5.31 -0.13
N ILE A 298 0.61 -4.40 -0.99
CA ILE A 298 -0.06 -3.88 -2.19
C ILE A 298 -0.53 -5.03 -3.11
N LEU A 299 0.26 -6.11 -3.23
CA LEU A 299 -0.11 -7.32 -3.98
C LEU A 299 -1.16 -8.18 -3.24
N ALA A 300 -1.19 -8.15 -1.90
CA ALA A 300 -2.22 -8.79 -1.10
C ALA A 300 -3.57 -8.05 -1.21
N ILE A 301 -3.57 -6.70 -1.27
CA ILE A 301 -4.77 -5.92 -1.63
C ILE A 301 -5.28 -6.32 -3.02
N LEU A 302 -4.41 -6.39 -4.04
CA LEU A 302 -4.86 -6.74 -5.39
C LEU A 302 -5.45 -8.16 -5.45
N LYS A 303 -4.82 -9.15 -4.80
CA LYS A 303 -5.37 -10.51 -4.65
C LYS A 303 -6.74 -10.50 -3.95
N ARG A 304 -6.91 -9.69 -2.91
CA ARG A 304 -8.19 -9.54 -2.16
C ARG A 304 -9.29 -8.84 -2.97
N LYS A 305 -8.92 -7.94 -3.90
CA LYS A 305 -9.86 -7.16 -4.71
C LYS A 305 -10.21 -7.82 -6.07
N LYS A 306 -9.32 -8.64 -6.64
CA LYS A 306 -9.50 -9.30 -7.96
C LYS A 306 -8.75 -10.66 -7.98
N PRO A 307 -9.33 -11.75 -7.42
CA PRO A 307 -8.60 -13.01 -7.14
C PRO A 307 -8.15 -13.84 -8.36
N GLY A 308 -8.46 -13.42 -9.59
CA GLY A 308 -8.12 -14.15 -10.83
C GLY A 308 -7.05 -13.50 -11.73
N MET A 309 -6.51 -12.32 -11.39
CA MET A 309 -5.64 -11.56 -12.31
C MET A 309 -4.13 -11.86 -12.15
N SER A 310 -3.72 -12.53 -11.08
CA SER A 310 -2.29 -12.61 -10.68
C SER A 310 -1.56 -13.91 -11.04
N GLU A 311 -2.25 -14.95 -11.51
CA GLU A 311 -1.63 -16.28 -11.67
C GLU A 311 -0.67 -16.37 -12.88
N GLY A 312 -0.97 -15.67 -13.98
CA GLY A 312 -0.13 -15.67 -15.18
C GLY A 312 1.25 -15.02 -15.02
N ILE A 313 1.47 -14.22 -13.97
CA ILE A 313 2.71 -13.43 -13.80
C ILE A 313 3.82 -14.22 -13.07
N ASN A 314 3.47 -15.27 -12.32
CA ASN A 314 4.43 -15.98 -11.45
C ASN A 314 4.89 -17.35 -11.99
N ALA A 315 4.42 -17.76 -13.17
CA ALA A 315 4.73 -19.08 -13.74
C ALA A 315 6.18 -19.19 -14.23
N SER A 316 6.66 -18.21 -15.01
CA SER A 316 7.90 -18.26 -15.79
C SER A 316 9.20 -18.39 -14.97
N ASN A 317 9.14 -18.21 -13.65
CA ASN A 317 10.32 -18.20 -12.78
C ASN A 317 10.55 -19.52 -12.02
N LYS A 318 9.82 -20.60 -12.33
CA LYS A 318 9.84 -21.86 -11.56
C LYS A 318 10.45 -23.08 -12.27
N GLU A 319 10.72 -23.02 -13.58
CA GLU A 319 11.15 -24.20 -14.35
C GLU A 319 12.67 -24.39 -14.46
N ASN A 320 13.47 -23.32 -14.29
CA ASN A 320 14.92 -23.31 -14.57
C ASN A 320 15.85 -23.97 -13.51
N LEU A 321 15.35 -24.89 -12.67
CA LEU A 321 16.12 -25.44 -11.53
C LEU A 321 16.12 -26.98 -11.38
N ARG A 322 15.73 -27.76 -12.40
CA ARG A 322 15.80 -29.24 -12.35
C ARG A 322 16.27 -29.89 -13.66
N ALA A 323 17.58 -30.17 -13.76
CA ALA A 323 18.15 -30.92 -14.88
C ALA A 323 19.26 -31.91 -14.44
N ALA A 324 18.85 -33.13 -14.05
CA ALA A 324 19.64 -34.39 -14.14
C ALA A 324 20.93 -34.50 -13.27
N PRO A 325 21.58 -35.69 -13.13
CA PRO A 325 21.32 -36.98 -13.80
C PRO A 325 20.95 -38.17 -12.89
N LEU A 326 20.80 -39.34 -13.54
CA LEU A 326 20.26 -40.62 -13.02
C LEU A 326 21.32 -41.52 -12.37
N LEU A 327 20.90 -42.61 -11.70
CA LEU A 327 21.00 -44.01 -12.21
C LEU A 327 20.59 -45.08 -11.17
N VAL A 328 19.85 -46.12 -11.63
CA VAL A 328 19.91 -47.57 -11.19
C VAL A 328 19.45 -47.89 -9.74
N ASP A 329 18.61 -48.89 -9.42
CA ASP A 329 17.83 -49.92 -10.17
C ASP A 329 16.57 -50.34 -9.36
N GLY A 330 15.74 -51.28 -9.84
CA GLY A 330 15.00 -52.19 -8.93
C GLY A 330 13.53 -52.56 -9.20
N ALA A 331 13.26 -53.30 -10.29
CA ALA A 331 12.20 -54.33 -10.46
C ALA A 331 10.68 -54.06 -10.17
N ALA A 332 9.85 -54.71 -10.97
CA ALA A 332 8.39 -54.93 -10.83
C ALA A 332 8.12 -56.48 -10.76
N PRO A 333 6.87 -57.05 -10.75
CA PRO A 333 5.55 -56.46 -11.03
C PRO A 333 4.30 -57.02 -10.27
N ALA A 334 3.12 -56.48 -10.65
CA ALA A 334 1.80 -57.15 -10.80
C ALA A 334 0.82 -57.38 -9.62
N ASN A 335 -0.40 -56.84 -9.82
CA ASN A 335 -1.75 -57.30 -9.41
C ASN A 335 -2.12 -57.68 -7.95
N GLY A 336 -3.25 -57.10 -7.49
CA GLY A 336 -4.39 -57.97 -7.14
C GLY A 336 -5.27 -57.67 -5.91
N THR A 337 -6.23 -56.73 -6.04
CA THR A 337 -7.53 -56.68 -5.32
C THR A 337 -7.61 -56.50 -3.79
N THR A 338 -8.82 -56.06 -3.37
CA THR A 338 -9.37 -55.84 -2.00
C THR A 338 -8.87 -54.62 -1.20
N ALA A 339 -9.77 -54.15 -0.32
CA ALA A 339 -9.70 -52.93 0.50
C ALA A 339 -10.68 -53.11 1.69
N PRO A 340 -10.72 -52.22 2.71
CA PRO A 340 -9.85 -51.07 2.99
C PRO A 340 -9.01 -51.25 4.28
N ALA A 341 -8.25 -50.23 4.66
CA ALA A 341 -7.33 -50.27 5.80
C ALA A 341 -8.03 -50.14 7.17
N THR A 342 -7.51 -50.87 8.16
CA THR A 342 -7.86 -50.70 9.58
C THR A 342 -6.76 -49.94 10.32
N MET A 343 -6.97 -48.67 10.64
CA MET A 343 -6.37 -48.05 11.82
C MET A 343 -7.15 -46.80 12.22
N ASP A 344 -7.74 -46.84 13.41
CA ASP A 344 -8.42 -45.72 14.05
C ASP A 344 -7.57 -45.24 15.24
N LEU A 345 -7.42 -43.92 15.39
CA LEU A 345 -6.65 -43.29 16.45
C LEU A 345 -7.19 -41.87 16.71
N LEU A 346 -7.47 -41.56 17.98
CA LEU A 346 -8.12 -40.34 18.48
C LEU A 346 -9.64 -40.28 18.26
N GLY A 347 -10.37 -41.24 18.85
CA GLY A 347 -11.83 -41.19 18.91
C GLY A 347 -12.37 -40.08 19.83
N LEU A 348 -13.32 -39.30 19.32
CA LEU A 348 -14.24 -38.45 20.09
C LEU A 348 -15.65 -38.59 19.50
N SER A 349 -16.42 -39.57 19.98
CA SER A 349 -17.80 -39.78 19.52
C SER A 349 -18.73 -38.68 20.03
N LEU A 350 -19.39 -37.99 19.11
CA LEU A 350 -20.70 -37.38 19.36
C LEU A 350 -21.78 -38.45 19.13
N ASP A 351 -22.82 -38.45 19.95
CA ASP A 351 -24.06 -39.18 19.68
C ASP A 351 -25.27 -38.27 19.98
N GLN A 352 -26.37 -38.49 19.25
CA GLN A 352 -27.58 -37.65 19.27
C GLN A 352 -28.84 -38.51 19.28
N THR A 353 -29.77 -38.22 20.19
CA THR A 353 -31.20 -38.56 20.03
C THR A 353 -32.10 -37.48 20.64
N ALA A 354 -33.34 -37.38 20.14
CA ALA A 354 -34.38 -36.38 20.43
C ALA A 354 -35.77 -37.09 20.42
N PRO A 355 -36.98 -36.47 20.47
CA PRO A 355 -37.41 -35.05 20.52
C PRO A 355 -38.34 -34.83 21.78
N PRO A 356 -39.48 -34.06 21.87
CA PRO A 356 -40.25 -33.20 20.94
C PRO A 356 -40.60 -31.77 21.46
N ALA A 357 -41.87 -31.49 21.79
CA ALA A 357 -42.51 -30.17 21.96
C ALA A 357 -43.72 -30.27 22.95
N PRO A 358 -44.54 -29.23 23.30
CA PRO A 358 -45.08 -28.12 22.47
C PRO A 358 -44.96 -26.70 23.11
N ALA A 359 -45.81 -25.74 22.71
CA ALA A 359 -45.64 -24.28 22.93
C ALA A 359 -46.97 -23.49 23.15
N VAL A 360 -46.88 -22.14 23.11
CA VAL A 360 -47.92 -21.12 22.72
C VAL A 360 -48.47 -20.13 23.80
N SER A 361 -48.55 -18.84 23.40
CA SER A 361 -49.51 -17.75 23.76
C SER A 361 -49.28 -16.66 24.88
N THR A 362 -49.11 -15.41 24.38
CA THR A 362 -49.86 -14.14 24.67
C THR A 362 -49.59 -13.19 25.86
N ASN A 363 -49.76 -11.89 25.53
CA ASN A 363 -49.91 -10.67 26.37
C ASN A 363 -48.65 -10.16 27.11
N GLY A 364 -48.41 -8.84 27.26
CA GLY A 364 -49.09 -7.68 26.65
C GLY A 364 -48.68 -6.32 27.27
N THR A 365 -48.90 -5.23 26.51
CA THR A 365 -48.97 -3.80 26.92
C THR A 365 -47.75 -3.02 27.47
N THR A 366 -47.53 -1.86 26.82
CA THR A 366 -47.17 -0.51 27.37
C THR A 366 -45.74 -0.10 27.77
N ALA A 367 -45.56 1.23 27.61
CA ALA A 367 -44.54 2.15 28.14
C ALA A 367 -43.20 2.28 27.39
N CYS A 368 -42.86 3.54 27.11
CA CYS A 368 -41.59 4.05 26.58
C CYS A 368 -41.31 5.39 27.28
N LEU A 369 -40.05 5.85 27.22
CA LEU A 369 -39.51 7.16 27.65
C LEU A 369 -39.17 7.36 29.15
N VAL A 370 -37.88 7.69 29.35
CA VAL A 370 -37.35 8.83 30.13
C VAL A 370 -37.55 8.86 31.67
N ASP A 371 -36.43 8.70 32.40
CA ASP A 371 -35.74 9.76 33.17
C ASP A 371 -34.28 9.30 33.41
N VAL A 372 -33.19 10.10 33.52
CA VAL A 372 -32.92 11.55 33.60
C VAL A 372 -32.82 12.15 35.03
N PHE A 373 -31.56 12.34 35.47
CA PHE A 373 -31.04 13.28 36.49
C PHE A 373 -31.76 13.46 37.85
N GLU A 374 -31.19 12.85 38.90
CA GLU A 374 -30.65 13.47 40.14
C GLU A 374 -29.67 12.43 40.76
N ASP A 375 -28.44 12.72 41.24
CA ASP A 375 -27.99 13.55 42.37
C ASP A 375 -28.33 12.92 43.76
N GLN A 376 -27.48 12.88 44.81
CA GLN A 376 -26.19 13.54 45.07
C GLN A 376 -25.34 12.75 46.13
N SER A 377 -24.02 13.03 46.18
CA SER A 377 -23.15 13.06 47.38
C SER A 377 -22.56 11.78 48.06
N SER A 378 -21.22 11.81 48.15
CA SER A 378 -20.38 11.44 49.32
C SER A 378 -20.13 9.98 49.73
N GLY A 379 -18.90 9.69 50.16
CA GLY A 379 -18.50 8.40 50.75
C GLY A 379 -17.04 7.99 50.46
N ALA A 380 -16.05 8.67 51.05
CA ALA A 380 -14.63 8.35 50.81
C ALA A 380 -14.03 7.44 51.90
N GLN A 381 -13.36 6.36 51.50
CA GLN A 381 -12.31 5.68 52.26
C GLN A 381 -11.35 4.93 51.33
N GLY A 382 -10.06 4.95 51.62
CA GLY A 382 -9.01 4.32 50.81
C GLY A 382 -8.51 3.02 51.42
N GLY A 383 -8.04 2.10 50.57
CA GLY A 383 -7.37 0.86 50.98
C GLY A 383 -6.29 0.46 49.97
N THR A 384 -5.03 0.39 50.43
CA THR A 384 -3.87 0.02 49.61
C THR A 384 -3.54 -1.46 49.75
N ALA A 385 -3.58 -2.23 48.66
CA ALA A 385 -2.98 -3.57 48.63
C ALA A 385 -2.61 -4.06 47.21
N VAL A 386 -1.31 -4.30 47.01
CA VAL A 386 -0.69 -5.39 46.21
C VAL A 386 -0.89 -5.42 44.68
N VAL A 387 0.26 -5.44 44.00
CA VAL A 387 0.45 -5.68 42.56
C VAL A 387 0.14 -7.13 42.18
N VAL A 388 -0.47 -7.35 41.01
CA VAL A 388 -0.39 -8.60 40.25
C VAL A 388 0.07 -8.27 38.83
N SER A 389 1.13 -8.95 38.37
CA SER A 389 1.77 -8.68 37.07
C SER A 389 0.98 -9.26 35.89
N SER A 390 0.83 -8.49 34.82
CA SER A 390 0.33 -8.97 33.52
C SER A 390 1.39 -8.80 32.42
N GLU A 391 2.37 -9.72 32.38
CA GLU A 391 3.44 -9.71 31.36
C GLU A 391 2.96 -9.99 29.93
N GLU A 392 1.73 -10.49 29.76
CA GLU A 392 1.21 -10.90 28.43
C GLU A 392 0.85 -9.71 27.52
N GLY A 393 0.76 -8.49 28.04
CA GLY A 393 0.43 -7.30 27.25
C GLY A 393 1.53 -6.87 26.27
N LEU A 394 2.81 -6.93 26.67
CA LEU A 394 3.91 -6.32 25.89
C LEU A 394 4.20 -7.05 24.58
N LYS A 395 3.92 -8.36 24.49
CA LYS A 395 4.28 -9.19 23.32
C LYS A 395 3.50 -8.90 22.03
N LYS A 396 2.44 -8.07 22.08
CA LYS A 396 1.68 -7.66 20.89
C LYS A 396 2.13 -6.34 20.26
N ILE A 397 2.96 -5.54 20.95
CA ILE A 397 3.37 -4.20 20.47
C ILE A 397 4.63 -4.28 19.60
N CYS A 398 5.53 -5.24 19.87
CA CYS A 398 6.84 -5.36 19.22
C CYS A 398 6.82 -5.97 17.78
N VAL A 399 5.68 -5.95 17.08
CA VAL A 399 5.54 -6.50 15.71
C VAL A 399 4.97 -5.47 14.72
N GLN A 400 4.84 -4.21 15.13
CA GLN A 400 4.45 -3.11 14.25
C GLN A 400 5.12 -1.77 14.60
N ALA A 401 6.45 -1.82 14.64
CA ALA A 401 7.32 -0.76 14.15
C ALA A 401 7.93 -1.23 12.82
#